data_AF-A0A2P8DDB7-F1
#
_entry.id   AF-A0A2P8DDB7-F1
#
_cell.length_a   1.000
_cell.length_b   1.000
_cell.length_c   1.000
_cell.angle_alpha   90.00
_cell.angle_beta   90.00
_cell.angle_gamma   90.00
#
_symmetry.space_group_name_H-M   'P 1'
#
loop_
_entity.id
_entity.type
_entity.pdbx_description
1 polymer ?
#
loop_
_entity_poly.entity_id
_entity_poly.type
_entity_poly.pdbx_seq_one_letter_code
_entity_poly.pdbx_strand_id
1 'polypeptide(L)'
;MVLTKHLILFVMKKILMCAALAVATVHAHAALFVNNNTNCDVSLEVYASDANDPQVCAYFTWFKVPSHSSQAYNNPAALNWAGWLKTANGLNTPVGPMLASGTWDAASANRFPAPPEVGRPGSCAPGTLLTVPAGSCGYTISWINVGGGNVLVDIN
;
A
#
# COMPACT_ATOMS: atom_id res chain seq x y z
N MET A 1 36.26 -12.29 -50.04
CA MET A 1 36.19 -12.00 -48.58
C MET A 1 35.11 -10.95 -48.33
N VAL A 2 33.82 -11.30 -48.50
CA VAL A 2 32.68 -10.38 -48.26
C VAL A 2 31.52 -11.20 -47.67
N LEU A 3 31.79 -12.02 -46.66
CA LEU A 3 30.76 -12.82 -45.98
C LEU A 3 30.87 -12.77 -44.45
N THR A 4 31.36 -11.66 -43.91
CA THR A 4 31.58 -11.51 -42.45
C THR A 4 30.92 -10.25 -41.88
N LYS A 5 30.47 -9.30 -42.71
CA LYS A 5 29.89 -8.03 -42.23
C LYS A 5 28.40 -8.09 -41.89
N HIS A 6 27.65 -9.08 -42.37
CA HIS A 6 26.20 -9.15 -42.12
C HIS A 6 25.81 -9.92 -40.84
N LEU A 7 26.72 -10.68 -40.24
CA LEU A 7 26.43 -11.46 -39.03
C LEU A 7 26.56 -10.63 -37.73
N ILE A 8 27.34 -9.55 -37.73
CA ILE A 8 27.62 -8.74 -36.53
C ILE A 8 26.49 -7.72 -36.26
N LEU A 9 25.83 -7.20 -37.30
CA LEU A 9 24.78 -6.18 -37.14
C LEU A 9 23.48 -6.74 -36.54
N PHE A 10 23.20 -8.03 -36.70
CA PHE A 10 21.95 -8.65 -36.22
C PHE A 10 21.97 -8.96 -34.71
N VAL A 11 23.16 -9.09 -34.10
CA VAL A 11 23.33 -9.38 -32.67
C VAL A 11 23.19 -8.12 -31.82
N MET A 12 23.69 -6.96 -32.28
CA MET A 12 23.65 -5.70 -31.50
C MET A 12 22.25 -5.09 -31.36
N LYS A 13 21.32 -5.33 -32.30
CA LYS A 13 19.97 -4.75 -32.24
C LYS A 13 19.05 -5.45 -31.23
N LYS A 14 19.35 -6.70 -30.86
CA LYS A 14 18.58 -7.47 -29.87
C LYS A 14 18.99 -7.15 -28.42
N ILE A 15 20.22 -6.71 -28.20
CA ILE A 15 20.73 -6.40 -26.85
C ILE A 15 20.15 -5.08 -26.33
N LEU A 16 19.90 -4.09 -27.21
CA LEU A 16 19.31 -2.81 -26.83
C LEU A 16 17.87 -2.90 -26.33
N MET A 17 17.10 -3.91 -26.76
CA MET A 17 15.69 -4.06 -26.35
C MET A 17 15.54 -4.74 -24.98
N CYS A 18 16.48 -5.61 -24.59
CA CYS A 18 16.51 -6.18 -23.24
C CYS A 18 16.98 -5.17 -22.19
N ALA A 19 17.82 -4.20 -22.57
CA ALA A 19 18.27 -3.13 -21.66
C ALA A 19 17.16 -2.11 -21.36
N ALA A 20 16.23 -1.85 -22.28
CA ALA A 20 15.16 -0.88 -22.09
C ALA A 20 14.09 -1.32 -21.08
N LEU A 21 13.90 -2.64 -20.86
CA LEU A 21 13.02 -3.16 -19.82
C LEU A 21 13.67 -3.20 -18.42
N ALA A 22 14.99 -3.14 -18.34
CA ALA A 22 15.72 -3.19 -17.08
C ALA A 22 15.84 -1.83 -16.36
N VAL A 23 15.51 -0.71 -17.04
CA VAL A 23 15.68 0.66 -16.51
C VAL A 23 14.41 1.20 -15.83
N ALA A 24 13.29 0.47 -15.85
CA ALA A 24 12.03 0.93 -15.27
C ALA A 24 11.82 0.57 -13.77
N THR A 25 12.80 -0.02 -13.08
CA THR A 25 12.63 -0.45 -11.68
C THR A 25 13.18 0.53 -10.62
N VAL A 26 13.55 1.75 -11.01
CA VAL A 26 14.06 2.74 -10.06
C VAL A 26 12.91 3.41 -9.29
N HIS A 27 12.68 2.90 -8.07
CA HIS A 27 11.88 3.50 -6.99
C HIS A 27 10.37 3.55 -7.23
N ALA A 28 9.74 2.39 -7.45
CA ALA A 28 8.30 2.30 -7.19
C ALA A 28 8.10 2.50 -5.68
N HIS A 29 7.55 3.65 -5.30
CA HIS A 29 7.04 3.86 -3.96
C HIS A 29 5.91 2.86 -3.69
N ALA A 30 5.77 2.41 -2.44
CA ALA A 30 4.80 1.40 -2.05
C ALA A 30 3.37 1.87 -2.34
N ALA A 31 2.69 1.29 -3.33
CA ALA A 31 1.30 1.57 -3.65
C ALA A 31 0.34 0.78 -2.76
N LEU A 32 -0.82 1.36 -2.49
CA LEU A 32 -1.94 0.74 -1.78
C LEU A 32 -3.14 0.62 -2.73
N PHE A 33 -3.63 -0.59 -2.91
CA PHE A 33 -4.88 -0.90 -3.58
C PHE A 33 -5.88 -1.33 -2.52
N VAL A 34 -7.10 -0.82 -2.58
CA VAL A 34 -8.16 -1.17 -1.64
C VAL A 34 -9.39 -1.59 -2.43
N ASN A 35 -9.87 -2.79 -2.18
CA ASN A 35 -11.13 -3.32 -2.72
C ASN A 35 -12.12 -3.51 -1.58
N ASN A 36 -13.34 -2.99 -1.79
CA ASN A 36 -14.47 -3.25 -0.92
C ASN A 36 -15.56 -3.96 -1.73
N ASN A 37 -15.62 -5.28 -1.59
CA ASN A 37 -16.62 -6.15 -2.23
C ASN A 37 -17.86 -6.35 -1.34
N THR A 38 -17.91 -5.69 -0.18
CA THR A 38 -19.05 -5.77 0.73
C THR A 38 -20.21 -4.89 0.25
N ASN A 39 -21.40 -5.15 0.79
CA ASN A 39 -22.61 -4.35 0.55
C ASN A 39 -22.66 -3.04 1.38
N CYS A 40 -21.56 -2.66 2.04
CA CYS A 40 -21.55 -1.54 2.97
C CYS A 40 -20.36 -0.63 2.71
N ASP A 41 -20.53 0.64 3.08
CA ASP A 41 -19.41 1.56 3.09
C ASP A 41 -18.49 1.23 4.27
N VAL A 42 -17.19 1.10 3.99
CA VAL A 42 -16.17 0.85 5.02
C VAL A 42 -15.39 2.13 5.25
N SER A 43 -15.23 2.53 6.52
CA SER A 43 -14.26 3.56 6.89
C SER A 43 -12.94 2.85 7.17
N LEU A 44 -12.03 2.88 6.21
CA LEU A 44 -10.74 2.22 6.34
C LEU A 44 -9.73 3.18 6.96
N GLU A 45 -9.19 2.78 8.10
CA GLU A 45 -8.02 3.37 8.70
C GLU A 45 -6.77 2.61 8.22
N VAL A 46 -5.79 3.35 7.74
CA VAL A 46 -4.51 2.81 7.27
C VAL A 46 -3.38 3.36 8.11
N TYR A 47 -2.41 2.51 8.35
CA TYR A 47 -1.25 2.78 9.17
C TYR A 47 0.00 2.75 8.31
N ALA A 48 0.91 3.67 8.60
CA ALA A 48 2.14 3.80 7.85
C ALA A 48 3.28 4.33 8.73
N SER A 49 4.49 4.23 8.17
CA SER A 49 5.74 4.73 8.73
C SER A 49 6.56 5.40 7.63
N ASP A 50 7.44 6.33 8.00
CA ASP A 50 8.36 6.95 7.05
C ASP A 50 9.71 7.29 7.70
N ALA A 51 10.59 7.96 6.97
CA ALA A 51 11.92 8.30 7.49
C ALA A 51 11.91 9.36 8.61
N ASN A 52 10.84 10.14 8.75
CA ASN A 52 10.71 11.14 9.82
C ASN A 52 10.30 10.48 11.15
N ASP A 53 9.50 9.42 11.08
CA ASP A 53 9.17 8.57 12.21
C ASP A 53 9.17 7.08 11.79
N PRO A 54 10.32 6.40 11.93
CA PRO A 54 10.51 5.04 11.41
C PRO A 54 9.86 3.98 12.29
N GLN A 55 9.19 4.36 13.39
CA GLN A 55 8.42 3.42 14.18
C GLN A 55 7.30 2.83 13.33
N VAL A 56 7.18 1.50 13.35
CA VAL A 56 6.11 0.78 12.67
C VAL A 56 4.76 1.31 13.16
N CYS A 57 3.88 1.65 12.21
CA CYS A 57 2.57 2.25 12.51
C CYS A 57 2.67 3.56 13.31
N ALA A 58 3.71 4.37 13.06
CA ALA A 58 3.84 5.70 13.64
C ALA A 58 2.66 6.61 13.27
N TYR A 59 2.13 6.45 12.07
CA TYR A 59 1.09 7.28 11.50
C TYR A 59 -0.16 6.49 11.19
N PHE A 60 -1.31 7.15 11.28
CA PHE A 60 -2.58 6.64 10.80
C PHE A 60 -3.43 7.74 10.18
N THR A 61 -4.28 7.36 9.24
CA THR A 61 -5.32 8.22 8.64
C THR A 61 -6.50 7.34 8.23
N TRP A 62 -7.67 7.93 8.04
CA TRP A 62 -8.85 7.19 7.61
C TRP A 62 -9.51 7.84 6.42
N PHE A 63 -10.15 7.01 5.59
CA PHE A 63 -10.94 7.45 4.46
C PHE A 63 -12.08 6.47 4.21
N LYS A 64 -13.09 6.95 3.50
CA LYS A 64 -14.26 6.14 3.14
C LYS A 64 -13.96 5.33 1.88
N VAL A 65 -14.25 4.03 1.93
CA VAL A 65 -14.23 3.11 0.80
C VAL A 65 -15.68 2.69 0.53
N PRO A 66 -16.34 3.26 -0.50
CA PRO A 66 -17.73 2.92 -0.81
C PRO A 66 -17.94 1.42 -1.05
N SER A 67 -19.16 0.95 -0.80
CA SER A 67 -19.57 -0.41 -1.18
C SER A 67 -19.33 -0.68 -2.67
N HIS A 68 -18.89 -1.91 -3.00
CA HIS A 68 -18.62 -2.36 -4.37
C HIS A 68 -17.68 -1.44 -5.15
N SER A 69 -16.62 -0.97 -4.50
CA SER A 69 -15.68 -0.02 -5.09
C SER A 69 -14.22 -0.38 -4.86
N SER A 70 -13.36 0.22 -5.68
CA SER A 70 -11.91 0.11 -5.57
C SER A 70 -11.26 1.48 -5.54
N GLN A 71 -10.21 1.62 -4.73
CA GLN A 71 -9.39 2.83 -4.63
C GLN A 71 -7.91 2.46 -4.72
N ALA A 72 -7.10 3.38 -5.25
CA ALA A 72 -5.67 3.16 -5.38
C ALA A 72 -4.88 4.42 -5.03
N TYR A 73 -3.79 4.23 -4.30
CA TYR A 73 -2.89 5.28 -3.83
C TYR A 73 -1.47 4.89 -4.17
N ASN A 74 -0.74 5.76 -4.87
CA ASN A 74 0.62 5.46 -5.33
C ASN A 74 1.67 5.43 -4.20
N ASN A 75 1.39 6.04 -3.05
CA ASN A 75 2.22 6.04 -1.84
C ASN A 75 1.49 6.68 -0.65
N PRO A 76 2.04 6.62 0.58
CA PRO A 76 1.43 7.27 1.75
C PRO A 76 1.21 8.78 1.63
N ALA A 77 2.07 9.51 0.91
CA ALA A 77 1.88 10.95 0.70
C ALA A 77 0.64 11.27 -0.15
N ALA A 78 0.11 10.30 -0.92
CA ALA A 78 -1.14 10.44 -1.66
C ALA A 78 -2.36 10.66 -0.75
N LEU A 79 -2.26 10.31 0.55
CA LEU A 79 -3.29 10.54 1.56
C LEU A 79 -3.04 11.78 2.42
N ASN A 80 -2.06 12.63 2.10
CA ASN A 80 -1.80 13.85 2.86
C ASN A 80 -3.02 14.80 2.90
N TRP A 81 -3.93 14.73 1.93
CA TRP A 81 -5.19 15.48 1.93
C TRP A 81 -6.17 15.02 3.01
N ALA A 82 -6.11 13.74 3.42
CA ALA A 82 -6.96 13.18 4.47
C ALA A 82 -6.46 13.60 5.87
N GLY A 83 -5.19 14.00 5.97
CA GLY A 83 -4.52 14.38 7.20
C GLY A 83 -4.02 13.16 7.96
N TRP A 84 -2.72 13.15 8.25
CA TRP A 84 -2.11 12.11 9.06
C TRP A 84 -2.11 12.49 10.54
N LEU A 85 -2.31 11.49 11.39
CA LEU A 85 -2.21 11.58 12.84
C LEU A 85 -1.08 10.67 13.33
N LYS A 86 -0.50 10.99 14.49
CA LYS A 86 0.50 10.14 15.14
C LYS A 86 -0.14 9.24 16.18
N THR A 87 0.16 7.94 16.12
CA THR A 87 -0.30 6.97 17.13
C THR A 87 0.18 7.35 18.53
N ALA A 88 1.40 7.85 18.66
CA ALA A 88 1.96 8.34 19.92
C ALA A 88 1.23 9.55 20.53
N ASN A 89 0.59 10.39 19.70
CA ASN A 89 -0.09 11.63 20.13
C ASN A 89 -1.62 11.46 20.26
N GLY A 90 -2.16 10.30 19.86
CA GLY A 90 -3.58 10.04 19.79
C GLY A 90 -4.33 10.87 18.73
N LEU A 91 -5.66 10.97 18.88
CA LEU A 91 -6.58 11.50 17.86
C LEU A 91 -6.49 13.02 17.59
N ASN A 92 -5.72 13.77 18.37
CA ASN A 92 -5.91 15.22 18.49
C ASN A 92 -4.81 16.09 17.87
N THR A 93 -3.75 15.49 17.30
CA THR A 93 -2.65 16.27 16.73
C THR A 93 -2.35 15.84 15.31
N PRO A 94 -2.89 16.58 14.30
CA PRO A 94 -2.41 16.49 12.92
C PRO A 94 -0.90 16.65 12.89
N VAL A 95 -0.25 15.80 12.13
CA VAL A 95 1.19 15.89 11.91
C VAL A 95 1.49 16.38 10.50
N GLY A 96 2.73 16.83 10.32
CA GLY A 96 3.25 17.20 9.00
C GLY A 96 3.05 16.08 7.97
N PRO A 97 3.14 16.41 6.67
CA PRO A 97 2.83 15.46 5.60
C PRO A 97 3.74 14.24 5.68
N MET A 98 3.17 13.06 5.38
CA MET A 98 3.99 11.87 5.18
C MET A 98 4.82 12.01 3.91
N LEU A 99 6.00 11.39 3.94
CA LEU A 99 6.88 11.29 2.77
C LEU A 99 6.34 10.29 1.74
N ALA A 100 6.57 10.56 0.46
CA ALA A 100 6.22 9.61 -0.61
C ALA A 100 6.99 8.28 -0.48
N SER A 101 8.17 8.30 0.15
CA SER A 101 8.96 7.10 0.50
C SER A 101 8.44 6.33 1.70
N GLY A 102 7.27 6.70 2.25
CA GLY A 102 6.65 5.98 3.35
C GLY A 102 6.29 4.53 2.98
N THR A 103 6.09 3.73 4.02
CA THR A 103 5.72 2.31 3.94
C THR A 103 4.34 2.11 4.54
N TRP A 104 3.50 1.30 3.88
CA TRP A 104 2.23 0.84 4.46
C TRP A 104 2.50 -0.28 5.47
N ASP A 105 1.95 -0.13 6.67
CA ASP A 105 2.17 -1.06 7.76
C ASP A 105 0.95 -1.94 8.05
N ALA A 106 -0.23 -1.32 8.15
CA ALA A 106 -1.45 -2.01 8.54
C ALA A 106 -2.72 -1.30 8.03
N ALA A 107 -3.85 -1.98 8.14
CA ALA A 107 -5.17 -1.48 7.81
C ALA A 107 -6.22 -2.04 8.78
N SER A 108 -7.30 -1.29 8.98
CA SER A 108 -8.36 -1.59 9.94
C SER A 108 -9.65 -0.88 9.53
N ALA A 109 -10.79 -1.54 9.60
CA ALA A 109 -12.07 -0.84 9.54
C ALA A 109 -12.54 -0.34 10.93
N ASN A 110 -11.86 -0.75 12.00
CA ASN A 110 -12.01 -0.15 13.32
C ASN A 110 -11.12 1.08 13.45
N ARG A 111 -11.63 2.10 14.13
CA ARG A 111 -10.90 3.35 14.37
C ARG A 111 -9.93 3.21 15.53
N PHE A 112 -8.76 3.84 15.43
CA PHE A 112 -7.83 4.05 16.55
C PHE A 112 -8.59 4.60 17.78
N PRO A 113 -8.34 4.11 19.01
CA PRO A 113 -7.17 3.34 19.48
C PRO A 113 -7.33 1.81 19.39
N ALA A 114 -8.32 1.29 18.67
CA ALA A 114 -8.38 -0.15 18.42
C ALA A 114 -7.12 -0.61 17.68
N PRO A 115 -6.55 -1.79 18.01
CA PRO A 115 -5.43 -2.33 17.27
C PRO A 115 -5.83 -2.58 15.81
N PRO A 116 -4.93 -2.37 14.85
CA PRO A 116 -5.27 -2.64 13.46
C PRO A 116 -5.49 -4.12 13.22
N GLU A 117 -6.35 -4.41 12.25
CA GLU A 117 -6.87 -5.74 12.00
C GLU A 117 -5.92 -6.58 11.16
N VAL A 118 -5.33 -5.99 10.11
CA VAL A 118 -4.43 -6.68 9.19
C VAL A 118 -3.23 -5.82 8.84
N GLY A 119 -2.09 -6.45 8.54
CA GLY A 119 -0.88 -5.73 8.19
C GLY A 119 0.23 -6.62 7.70
N ARG A 120 1.36 -6.00 7.31
CA ARG A 120 2.55 -6.74 6.90
C ARG A 120 3.14 -7.52 8.09
N PRO A 121 3.86 -8.64 7.85
CA PRO A 121 4.60 -9.33 8.91
C PRO A 121 5.55 -8.37 9.65
N GLY A 122 5.51 -8.39 10.99
CA GLY A 122 6.29 -7.48 11.83
C GLY A 122 5.70 -6.06 11.96
N SER A 123 4.49 -5.84 11.45
CA SER A 123 3.73 -4.61 11.70
C SER A 123 3.07 -4.61 13.09
N CYS A 124 2.28 -3.57 13.39
CA CYS A 124 1.44 -3.49 14.58
C CYS A 124 0.14 -4.34 14.50
N ALA A 125 -0.15 -4.97 13.37
CA ALA A 125 -1.30 -5.85 13.21
C ALA A 125 -1.00 -7.29 13.63
N PRO A 126 -1.99 -8.05 14.14
CA PRO A 126 -1.79 -9.42 14.62
C PRO A 126 -1.62 -10.45 13.49
N GLY A 127 -1.97 -10.11 12.25
CA GLY A 127 -1.90 -11.02 11.11
C GLY A 127 -2.21 -10.33 9.79
N THR A 128 -2.39 -11.14 8.73
CA THR A 128 -2.71 -10.67 7.38
C THR A 128 -4.16 -10.93 6.98
N LEU A 129 -4.97 -11.55 7.85
CA LEU A 129 -6.36 -11.89 7.58
C LEU A 129 -7.15 -11.81 8.87
N LEU A 130 -8.29 -11.14 8.83
CA LEU A 130 -9.26 -11.12 9.91
C LEU A 130 -10.67 -11.30 9.35
N THR A 131 -11.47 -12.12 10.01
CA THR A 131 -12.91 -12.23 9.74
C THR A 131 -13.68 -11.63 10.89
N VAL A 132 -14.47 -10.61 10.59
CA VAL A 132 -15.37 -9.95 11.52
C VAL A 132 -16.77 -10.58 11.36
N PRO A 133 -17.32 -11.18 12.42
CA PRO A 133 -18.64 -11.81 12.37
C PRO A 133 -19.72 -10.85 11.87
N ALA A 134 -20.75 -11.41 11.23
CA ALA A 134 -21.87 -10.64 10.71
C ALA A 134 -22.62 -9.90 11.83
N GLY A 135 -22.30 -8.62 11.98
CA GLY A 135 -23.18 -7.61 12.58
C GLY A 135 -24.11 -7.02 11.51
N SER A 136 -24.24 -5.69 11.46
CA SER A 136 -24.91 -5.00 10.35
C SER A 136 -24.14 -5.08 9.02
N CYS A 137 -22.83 -5.34 9.08
CA CYS A 137 -22.00 -5.67 7.93
C CYS A 137 -20.82 -6.55 8.35
N GLY A 138 -20.95 -7.88 8.21
CA GLY A 138 -19.82 -8.78 8.38
C GLY A 138 -18.87 -8.68 7.20
N TYR A 139 -17.58 -8.82 7.45
CA TYR A 139 -16.58 -8.81 6.39
C TYR A 139 -15.34 -9.63 6.79
N THR A 140 -14.62 -10.08 5.78
CA THR A 140 -13.26 -10.57 5.87
C THR A 140 -12.35 -9.54 5.23
N ILE A 141 -11.40 -9.02 6.00
CA ILE A 141 -10.36 -8.11 5.52
C ILE A 141 -9.05 -8.88 5.39
N SER A 142 -8.34 -8.68 4.28
CA SER A 142 -7.06 -9.33 4.00
C SER A 142 -6.00 -8.33 3.56
N TRP A 143 -4.76 -8.58 3.99
CA TRP A 143 -3.56 -7.86 3.60
C TRP A 143 -2.73 -8.74 2.67
N ILE A 144 -2.62 -8.34 1.41
CA ILE A 144 -1.96 -9.10 0.36
C ILE A 144 -0.77 -8.30 -0.16
N ASN A 145 0.44 -8.82 0.03
CA ASN A 145 1.65 -8.22 -0.56
C ASN A 145 1.73 -8.57 -2.05
N VAL A 146 1.72 -7.55 -2.92
CA VAL A 146 1.77 -7.74 -4.38
C VAL A 146 3.17 -7.47 -4.96
N GLY A 147 4.19 -7.35 -4.11
CA GLY A 147 5.59 -7.16 -4.48
C GLY A 147 6.00 -5.68 -4.56
N GLY A 148 7.30 -5.42 -4.35
CA GLY A 148 7.85 -4.05 -4.41
C GLY A 148 7.34 -3.11 -3.32
N GLY A 149 6.86 -3.66 -2.19
CA GLY A 149 6.24 -2.88 -1.11
C GLY A 149 4.77 -2.51 -1.37
N ASN A 150 4.24 -2.86 -2.55
CA ASN A 150 2.84 -2.64 -2.87
C ASN A 150 1.95 -3.61 -2.08
N VAL A 151 0.75 -3.15 -1.71
CA VAL A 151 -0.22 -3.90 -0.94
C VAL A 151 -1.61 -3.80 -1.57
N LEU A 152 -2.33 -4.92 -1.56
CA LEU A 152 -3.77 -4.98 -1.75
C LEU A 152 -4.45 -5.25 -0.40
N VAL A 153 -5.36 -4.37 -0.01
CA VAL A 153 -6.32 -4.59 1.06
C VAL A 153 -7.65 -4.99 0.42
N ASP A 154 -8.06 -6.24 0.62
CA ASP A 154 -9.30 -6.78 0.03
C ASP A 154 -10.30 -7.12 1.12
N ILE A 155 -11.49 -6.51 1.03
CA ILE A 155 -12.57 -6.57 2.02
C ILE A 155 -13.76 -7.25 1.37
N ASN A 156 -14.17 -8.41 1.90
CA ASN A 156 -15.21 -9.28 1.33
C ASN A 156 -16.35 -9.58 2.31
#